data_AF-A0A9X3DSW9-F1
#
_entry.id   AF-A0A9X3DSW9-F1
#
_cell.length_a   1.000
_cell.length_b   1.000
_cell.length_c   1.000
_cell.angle_alpha   90.00
_cell.angle_beta   90.00
_cell.angle_gamma   90.00
#
_symmetry.space_group_name_H-M   'P 1'
#
loop_
_entity.id
_entity.type
_entity.pdbx_description
1 polymer ?
#
loop_
_entity_poly.entity_id
_entity_poly.type
_entity_poly.pdbx_seq_one_letter_code
_entity_poly.pdbx_strand_id
1 'polypeptide(L)' 'MKKCTVGSRHKWEHVKNVELRTQTARTISISLKGLYKCSCGATKYGFMQ' A
#
# COMPACT_ATOMS: atom_id res chain seq x y z
N MET A 1 -2.34 0.05 15.90
CA MET A 1 -2.77 -0.67 14.68
C MET A 1 -4.29 -0.78 14.71
N LYS A 2 -5.03 -0.18 13.76
CA LYS A 2 -6.50 -0.33 13.71
C LYS A 2 -6.84 -1.81 13.46
N LYS A 3 -7.65 -2.40 14.34
CA LYS A 3 -8.22 -3.74 14.16
C LYS A 3 -9.12 -3.69 12.90
N CYS A 4 -9.00 -4.68 12.02
CA CYS A 4 -9.88 -4.76 10.86
C CYS A 4 -11.29 -5.10 11.36
N THR A 5 -12.29 -4.34 10.95
CA THR A 5 -13.70 -4.57 11.31
C THR A 5 -14.31 -5.77 10.61
N VAL A 6 -13.67 -6.30 9.57
CA VAL A 6 -14.17 -7.42 8.76
C VAL A 6 -13.67 -8.78 9.27
N GLY A 7 -12.63 -8.81 10.12
CA GLY A 7 -12.14 -10.06 10.72
C GLY A 7 -10.84 -9.88 11.52
N SER A 8 -10.37 -10.97 12.14
CA SER A 8 -9.15 -10.97 12.97
C SER A 8 -7.86 -10.63 12.19
N ARG A 9 -7.87 -10.77 10.86
CA ARG A 9 -6.75 -10.41 9.96
C ARG A 9 -7.25 -9.58 8.79
N HIS A 10 -6.44 -8.60 8.39
CA HIS A 10 -6.66 -7.82 7.18
C HIS A 10 -6.48 -8.73 5.97
N LYS A 11 -7.55 -8.96 5.19
CA LYS A 11 -7.46 -9.57 3.86
C LYS A 11 -6.99 -8.49 2.89
N TRP A 12 -5.74 -8.56 2.46
CA TRP A 12 -5.16 -7.59 1.54
C TRP A 12 -5.42 -8.03 0.10
N GLU A 13 -6.13 -7.22 -0.65
CA GLU A 13 -6.40 -7.43 -2.07
C GLU A 13 -5.58 -6.43 -2.87
N HIS A 14 -4.84 -6.93 -3.87
CA HIS A 14 -4.09 -6.07 -4.77
C HIS A 14 -5.08 -5.32 -5.66
N VAL A 15 -5.04 -3.98 -5.61
CA VAL A 15 -5.94 -3.14 -6.40
C VAL A 15 -5.26 -2.72 -7.69
N LYS A 16 -4.06 -2.14 -7.58
CA LYS A 16 -3.32 -1.60 -8.73
C LYS A 16 -1.88 -1.29 -8.35
N ASN A 17 -1.05 -1.12 -9.37
CA ASN A 17 0.27 -0.54 -9.24
C ASN A 17 0.20 0.98 -9.13
N VAL A 18 1.03 1.54 -8.26
CA VAL A 18 1.20 2.97 -8.07
C VAL A 18 2.68 3.32 -8.11
N GLU A 19 3.01 4.35 -8.87
CA GLU A 19 4.34 4.95 -8.87
C GLU A 19 4.45 5.88 -7.67
N LEU A 20 5.25 5.49 -6.69
CA LEU A 20 5.55 6.34 -5.54
C LEU A 20 6.79 7.17 -5.87
N ARG A 21 6.59 8.47 -6.04
CA ARG A 21 7.69 9.43 -6.22
C ARG A 21 8.05 10.04 -4.87
N THR A 22 9.21 9.68 -4.36
CA THR A 22 9.77 10.31 -3.16
C THR A 22 10.80 11.33 -3.61
N GLN A 23 10.54 12.61 -3.35
CA GLN A 23 11.48 13.69 -3.65
C GLN A 23 12.07 14.22 -2.34
N THR A 24 13.38 14.21 -2.26
CA THR A 24 14.16 14.95 -1.27
C THR A 24 14.89 16.12 -1.95
N ALA A 25 15.46 17.03 -1.16
CA ALA A 25 16.13 18.23 -1.67
C ALA A 25 17.30 17.95 -2.66
N ARG A 26 17.83 16.72 -2.70
CA ARG A 26 18.96 16.32 -3.56
C ARG A 26 18.66 15.15 -4.50
N THR A 27 17.52 14.47 -4.34
CA THR A 27 17.27 13.21 -5.07
C THR A 27 15.79 12.98 -5.31
N ILE A 28 15.48 12.41 -6.47
CA ILE A 28 14.14 11.92 -6.81
C ILE A 28 14.24 10.41 -6.93
N SER A 29 13.52 9.69 -6.09
CA SER A 29 13.40 8.24 -6.15
C SER A 29 11.99 7.86 -6.60
N ILE A 30 11.91 7.13 -7.71
CA ILE A 30 10.66 6.58 -8.24
C ILE A 30 10.65 5.10 -7.89
N SER A 31 9.61 4.64 -7.18
CA SER A 31 9.45 3.23 -6.83
C SER A 31 8.06 2.75 -7.23
N LEU A 32 8.00 1.70 -8.04
CA LEU A 32 6.74 1.04 -8.36
C LEU A 32 6.32 0.17 -7.16
N LYS A 33 5.14 0.43 -6.60
CA LYS A 33 4.58 -0.35 -5.48
C LYS A 33 3.19 -0.85 -5.83
N GLY A 34 2.83 -2.02 -5.32
CA GLY A 34 1.45 -2.50 -5.34
C GLY A 34 0.64 -1.78 -4.26
N LEU A 35 -0.51 -1.21 -4.64
CA LEU A 35 -1.52 -0.72 -3.71
C LEU A 35 -2.42 -1.89 -3.31
N TYR A 36 -2.38 -2.23 -2.03
CA TYR A 36 -3.23 -3.25 -1.44
C TYR A 36 -4.31 -2.57 -0.61
N LYS A 37 -5.55 -3.00 -0.80
CA LYS A 37 -6.70 -2.53 -0.03
C LYS A 37 -7.34 -3.71 0.71
N CYS A 38 -7.75 -3.47 1.93
CA CYS A 38 -8.55 -4.39 2.69
C CYS A 38 -10.02 -3.96 2.65
N SER A 39 -10.94 -4.92 2.73
CA SER A 39 -12.39 -4.67 2.75
C SER A 39 -12.83 -3.79 3.92
N CYS A 40 -12.05 -3.72 5.03
CA CYS A 40 -12.30 -2.77 6.12
C CYS A 40 -11.86 -1.32 5.83
N GLY A 41 -11.43 -1.02 4.60
CA GLY A 41 -11.01 0.32 4.17
C GLY A 41 -9.55 0.66 4.47
N ALA A 42 -8.79 -0.24 5.10
CA ALA A 42 -7.36 -0.07 5.29
C ALA A 42 -6.61 -0.21 3.96
N THR A 43 -5.63 0.65 3.72
CA THR A 43 -4.76 0.60 2.54
C THR A 43 -3.30 0.45 2.95
N LYS A 44 -2.54 -0.35 2.21
CA LYS A 44 -1.10 -0.56 2.39
C LYS A 44 -0.39 -0.53 1.06
N TYR A 45 0.77 0.11 1.03
CA TYR A 45 1.72 0.01 -0.10
C TYR A 45 2.68 -1.14 0.17
N GLY A 46 2.76 -2.09 -0.77
CA GLY A 46 3.65 -3.25 -0.72
C GLY A 46 4.58 -3.30 -1.92
N PHE A 47 5.69 -4.02 -1.78
CA PHE A 47 6.51 -4.38 -2.94
C PHE A 47 5.76 -5.43 -3.76
N MET A 48 5.77 -5.27 -5.09
CA MET A 48 5.42 -6.36 -6.00
C MET A 48 6.42 -7.49 -5.71
N GLN A 49 5.91 -8.66 -5.35
CA GLN A 49 6.72 -9.87 -5.23
C GLN A 49 6.69 -10.60 -6.56
#